data_AF-A0A1F3BN45-F1
#
_entry.id   AF-A0A1F3BN45-F1
#
_cell.length_a   1.000
_cell.length_b   1.000
_cell.length_c   1.000
_cell.angle_alpha   90.00
_cell.angle_beta   90.00
_cell.angle_gamma   90.00
#
_symmetry.space_group_name_H-M   'P 1'
#
loop_
_entity.id
_entity.type
_entity.pdbx_description
1 polymer ?
#
loop_
_entity_poly.entity_id
_entity_poly.type
_entity_poly.pdbx_seq_one_letter_code
_entity_poly.pdbx_strand_id
1 'polypeptide(L)'
;MDSKTIEHLIYQSIKIKTNIVGIDEFEAGERKKLNFGHTFGHAIEKNYKFSHGQAVSLGIAIASKLSYKKGYISLENYKSIIELLKLFKLPVDYKFDYNLLLESIINDKKREQESISFILLQKIGEAKIEKITLKELKSLIIE
;
A
#
# COMPACT_ATOMS: atom_id res chain seq x y z
N MET A 1 1.23 -22.77 -9.06
CA MET A 1 -0.20 -22.91 -8.71
C MET A 1 -0.90 -23.55 -9.88
N ASP A 2 -1.87 -24.42 -9.62
CA ASP A 2 -2.70 -25.03 -10.66
C ASP A 2 -3.74 -24.04 -11.19
N SER A 3 -4.32 -24.36 -12.35
CA SER A 3 -5.27 -23.49 -13.05
C SER A 3 -6.52 -23.18 -12.24
N LYS A 4 -7.06 -24.15 -11.48
CA LYS A 4 -8.29 -23.95 -10.71
C LYS A 4 -8.07 -22.98 -9.56
N THR A 5 -6.91 -23.07 -8.91
CA THR A 5 -6.53 -22.12 -7.86
C THR A 5 -6.41 -20.69 -8.43
N ILE A 6 -5.80 -20.51 -9.60
CA ILE A 6 -5.67 -19.19 -10.23
C ILE A 6 -7.04 -18.62 -10.60
N GLU A 7 -7.90 -19.43 -11.22
CA GLU A 7 -9.26 -19.04 -11.57
C GLU A 7 -10.06 -18.59 -10.34
N HIS A 8 -9.96 -19.35 -9.25
CA HIS A 8 -10.60 -19.00 -7.98
C HIS A 8 -10.11 -17.64 -7.46
N LEU A 9 -8.80 -17.39 -7.45
CA LEU A 9 -8.24 -16.12 -6.97
C LEU A 9 -8.65 -14.94 -7.84
N ILE A 10 -8.70 -15.11 -9.16
CA ILE A 10 -9.19 -14.08 -10.09
C ILE A 10 -10.66 -13.79 -9.79
N TYR A 11 -11.50 -14.83 -9.68
CA TYR A 11 -12.92 -14.66 -9.38
C TYR A 11 -13.15 -13.91 -8.06
N GLN A 12 -12.45 -14.29 -6.98
CA GLN A 12 -12.58 -13.60 -5.69
C GLN A 12 -12.10 -12.14 -5.78
N SER A 13 -10.99 -11.89 -6.47
CA SER A 13 -10.46 -10.54 -6.66
C SER A 13 -11.43 -9.63 -7.41
N ILE A 14 -12.04 -10.15 -8.48
CA ILE A 14 -13.09 -9.44 -9.24
C ILE A 14 -14.28 -9.16 -8.33
N LYS A 15 -14.80 -10.18 -7.63
CA LYS A 15 -15.97 -10.06 -6.75
C LYS A 15 -15.77 -9.01 -5.66
N ILE A 16 -14.60 -8.99 -5.01
CA ILE A 16 -14.27 -8.00 -3.97
C ILE A 16 -14.24 -6.60 -4.58
N LYS A 17 -13.55 -6.43 -5.72
CA LYS A 17 -13.44 -5.13 -6.39
C LYS A 17 -14.80 -4.62 -6.87
N THR A 18 -15.63 -5.47 -7.47
CA THR A 18 -16.96 -5.07 -7.95
C THR A 18 -17.87 -4.66 -6.80
N ASN A 19 -17.81 -5.36 -5.66
CA ASN A 19 -18.59 -4.99 -4.49
C ASN A 19 -18.18 -3.61 -3.96
N ILE A 20 -16.87 -3.36 -3.83
CA ILE A 20 -16.36 -2.07 -3.33
C ILE A 20 -16.67 -0.93 -4.31
N VAL A 21 -16.47 -1.14 -5.62
CA VAL A 21 -16.80 -0.14 -6.66
C VAL A 21 -18.30 0.12 -6.73
N GLY A 22 -19.14 -0.90 -6.54
CA GLY A 22 -20.60 -0.72 -6.49
C GLY A 22 -21.08 0.10 -5.30
N ILE A 23 -20.33 0.08 -4.18
CA ILE A 23 -20.61 0.91 -3.00
C ILE A 23 -20.12 2.35 -3.20
N ASP A 24 -18.99 2.53 -3.88
CA ASP A 24 -18.32 3.82 -4.05
C ASP A 24 -17.67 3.96 -5.44
N GLU A 25 -18.50 4.28 -6.44
CA GLU A 25 -18.06 4.35 -7.83
C GLU A 25 -17.03 5.48 -8.05
N PHE A 26 -17.24 6.64 -7.41
CA PHE A 26 -16.43 7.84 -7.61
C PHE A 26 -15.20 7.93 -6.69
N GLU A 27 -14.90 6.89 -5.91
CA GLU A 27 -13.75 6.83 -5.03
C GLU A 27 -13.72 7.95 -3.99
N ALA A 28 -14.85 8.25 -3.37
CA ALA A 28 -14.94 9.26 -2.32
C ALA A 28 -14.45 8.73 -0.95
N GLY A 29 -14.59 7.42 -0.70
CA GLY A 29 -14.37 6.77 0.59
C GLY A 29 -13.89 5.33 0.46
N GLU A 30 -14.82 4.36 0.53
CA GLU A 30 -14.52 2.92 0.62
C GLU A 30 -13.61 2.42 -0.49
N ARG A 31 -13.80 2.89 -1.73
CA ARG A 31 -12.99 2.44 -2.87
C ARG A 31 -11.52 2.85 -2.74
N LYS A 32 -11.20 3.90 -1.99
CA LYS A 32 -9.80 4.27 -1.70
C LYS A 32 -9.03 3.16 -1.00
N LYS A 33 -9.70 2.25 -0.27
CA LYS A 33 -9.05 1.13 0.41
C LYS A 33 -8.37 0.15 -0.55
N LEU A 34 -8.82 0.09 -1.81
CA LEU A 34 -8.17 -0.70 -2.87
C LEU A 34 -6.76 -0.20 -3.19
N ASN A 35 -6.46 1.07 -2.88
CA ASN A 35 -5.17 1.70 -3.10
C ASN A 35 -4.16 1.40 -1.97
N PHE A 36 -4.36 0.30 -1.21
CA PHE A 36 -3.36 -0.16 -0.24
C PHE A 36 -2.01 -0.39 -0.91
N GLY A 37 -0.96 0.23 -0.36
CA GLY A 37 0.39 0.23 -0.94
C GLY A 37 0.60 1.14 -2.16
N HIS A 38 -0.45 1.66 -2.81
CA HIS A 38 -0.31 2.36 -4.09
C HIS A 38 0.33 3.75 -3.96
N THR A 39 0.15 4.48 -2.85
CA THR A 39 0.80 5.78 -2.66
C THR A 39 2.33 5.67 -2.77
N PHE A 40 2.93 4.69 -2.10
CA PHE A 40 4.36 4.41 -2.24
C PHE A 40 4.66 3.68 -3.54
N GLY A 41 3.79 2.76 -3.97
CA GLY A 41 3.96 2.02 -5.21
C GLY A 41 4.11 2.92 -6.44
N HIS A 42 3.23 3.90 -6.63
CA HIS A 42 3.35 4.86 -7.73
C HIS A 42 4.60 5.73 -7.63
N ALA A 43 4.99 6.14 -6.41
CA ALA A 43 6.24 6.88 -6.22
C ALA A 43 7.47 6.03 -6.56
N ILE A 44 7.44 4.74 -6.23
CA ILE A 44 8.52 3.80 -6.57
C ILE A 44 8.54 3.54 -8.08
N GLU A 45 7.40 3.23 -8.68
CA GLU A 45 7.23 2.95 -10.12
C GLU A 45 7.75 4.11 -10.99
N LYS A 46 7.49 5.35 -10.56
CA LYS A 46 7.93 6.55 -11.28
C LYS A 46 9.45 6.78 -11.23
N ASN A 47 10.09 6.43 -10.11
CA ASN A 47 11.49 6.79 -9.84
C ASN A 47 12.47 5.62 -9.98
N TYR A 48 11.97 4.39 -9.91
CA TYR A 48 12.76 3.17 -9.92
C TYR A 48 12.13 2.23 -10.96
N LYS A 49 12.96 1.58 -11.79
CA LYS A 49 12.55 0.76 -12.95
C LYS A 49 11.88 -0.58 -12.54
N PHE A 50 10.88 -0.52 -11.67
CA PHE A 50 10.06 -1.65 -11.28
C PHE A 50 8.80 -1.73 -12.13
N SER A 51 8.33 -2.95 -12.40
CA SER A 51 6.98 -3.13 -12.92
C SER A 51 5.94 -2.72 -11.88
N HIS A 52 4.74 -2.37 -12.32
CA HIS A 52 3.65 -1.93 -11.43
C HIS A 52 3.45 -2.86 -10.21
N GLY A 53 3.34 -4.18 -10.44
CA GLY A 53 3.13 -5.15 -9.35
C GLY A 53 4.30 -5.22 -8.36
N GLN A 54 5.55 -5.05 -8.82
CA GLN A 54 6.74 -5.00 -7.96
C GLN A 54 6.80 -3.68 -7.16
N ALA A 55 6.43 -2.57 -7.77
CA ALA A 55 6.38 -1.29 -7.08
C ALA A 55 5.27 -1.30 -6.01
N VAL A 56 4.09 -1.84 -6.34
CA VAL A 56 2.98 -2.02 -5.39
C VAL A 56 3.37 -2.97 -4.24
N SER A 57 4.13 -4.06 -4.49
CA SER A 57 4.57 -4.95 -3.40
C SER A 57 5.51 -4.24 -2.41
N LEU A 58 6.45 -3.44 -2.91
CA LEU A 58 7.28 -2.58 -2.06
C LEU A 58 6.43 -1.56 -1.29
N GLY A 59 5.43 -0.97 -1.96
CA GLY A 59 4.50 -0.06 -1.31
C GLY A 59 3.64 -0.72 -0.22
N ILE A 60 3.19 -1.96 -0.42
CA ILE A 60 2.50 -2.77 0.60
C ILE A 60 3.43 -3.03 1.79
N ALA A 61 4.70 -3.36 1.54
CA ALA A 61 5.67 -3.59 2.61
C ALA A 61 5.89 -2.33 3.46
N ILE A 62 6.02 -1.15 2.82
CA ILE A 62 6.15 0.14 3.51
C ILE A 62 4.87 0.47 4.30
N ALA A 63 3.70 0.39 3.67
CA ALA A 63 2.42 0.68 4.33
C ALA A 63 2.13 -0.26 5.51
N SER A 64 2.54 -1.53 5.41
CA SER A 64 2.44 -2.50 6.50
C SER A 64 3.41 -2.18 7.64
N LYS A 65 4.66 -1.79 7.33
CA LYS A 65 5.64 -1.32 8.34
C LYS A 65 5.12 -0.08 9.07
N LEU A 66 4.49 0.87 8.37
CA LEU A 66 3.84 2.04 8.98
C LEU A 66 2.69 1.65 9.89
N SER A 67 1.84 0.71 9.45
CA SER A 67 0.72 0.20 10.25
C SER A 67 1.23 -0.46 11.55
N TYR A 68 2.34 -1.20 11.49
CA TYR A 68 3.00 -1.78 12.66
C TYR A 68 3.61 -0.70 13.58
N LYS A 69 4.38 0.26 13.04
CA LYS A 69 4.96 1.36 13.83
C LYS A 69 3.91 2.20 14.55
N LYS A 70 2.71 2.31 13.98
CA LYS A 70 1.55 2.98 14.61
C LYS A 70 0.79 2.10 15.61
N GLY A 71 1.19 0.85 15.82
CA GLY A 71 0.54 -0.08 16.73
C GLY A 71 -0.81 -0.61 16.23
N TYR A 72 -1.12 -0.46 14.95
CA TYR A 72 -2.39 -0.94 14.40
C TYR A 72 -2.38 -2.44 14.12
N ILE A 73 -1.24 -2.99 13.72
CA ILE A 73 -1.06 -4.43 13.53
C ILE A 73 0.10 -4.94 14.36
N SER A 74 0.07 -6.22 14.74
CA SER A 74 1.18 -6.85 15.45
C SER A 74 2.39 -7.09 14.54
N LEU A 75 3.55 -7.37 15.15
CA LEU A 75 4.76 -7.73 14.42
C LEU A 75 4.57 -9.02 13.61
N GLU A 76 3.80 -9.97 14.13
CA GLU A 76 3.48 -11.25 13.48
C GLU A 76 2.64 -11.02 12.22
N ASN A 77 1.65 -10.12 12.28
CA ASN A 77 0.85 -9.76 11.11
C ASN A 77 1.71 -9.07 10.04
N TYR A 78 2.56 -8.12 10.43
CA TYR A 78 3.51 -7.50 9.51
C TYR A 78 4.42 -8.54 8.84
N LYS A 79 5.05 -9.42 9.62
CA LYS A 79 5.92 -10.49 9.09
C LYS A 79 5.16 -11.42 8.15
N SER A 80 3.93 -11.80 8.48
CA SER A 80 3.10 -12.67 7.64
C SER A 80 2.83 -12.06 6.27
N ILE A 81 2.58 -10.75 6.20
CA ILE A 81 2.41 -10.02 4.93
C ILE A 81 3.70 -10.05 4.11
N ILE A 82 4.84 -9.79 4.75
CA ILE A 82 6.15 -9.80 4.09
C ILE A 82 6.50 -11.20 3.54
N GLU A 83 6.28 -12.25 4.34
CA GLU A 83 6.54 -13.62 3.91
C GLU A 83 5.62 -14.06 2.76
N LEU A 84 4.36 -13.61 2.76
CA LEU A 84 3.45 -13.84 1.63
C LEU A 84 3.98 -13.22 0.33
N LEU A 85 4.43 -11.96 0.37
CA LEU A 85 5.00 -11.30 -0.81
C LEU A 85 6.28 -12.00 -1.31
N LYS A 86 7.16 -12.41 -0.38
CA LYS A 86 8.36 -13.19 -0.71
C LYS A 86 8.05 -14.54 -1.32
N LEU A 87 6.99 -15.22 -0.86
CA LEU A 87 6.54 -16.49 -1.43
C LEU A 87 6.21 -16.35 -2.92
N PHE A 88 5.64 -15.21 -3.32
CA PHE A 88 5.39 -14.85 -4.72
C PHE A 88 6.59 -14.23 -5.44
N LYS A 89 7.78 -14.24 -4.83
CA LYS A 89 9.03 -13.67 -5.35
C LYS A 89 8.93 -12.18 -5.70
N LEU A 90 8.08 -11.46 -4.97
CA LEU A 90 7.93 -10.02 -5.10
C LEU A 90 8.94 -9.28 -4.19
N PRO A 91 9.45 -8.11 -4.62
CA PRO A 91 10.33 -7.32 -3.79
C PRO A 91 9.57 -6.72 -2.60
N VAL A 92 10.19 -6.79 -1.43
CA VAL A 92 9.62 -6.31 -0.14
C VAL A 92 10.53 -5.31 0.57
N ASP A 93 11.77 -5.17 0.08
CA ASP A 93 12.75 -4.22 0.59
C ASP A 93 13.61 -3.74 -0.58
N TYR A 94 14.04 -2.48 -0.50
CA TYR A 94 14.92 -1.84 -1.48
C TYR A 94 15.49 -0.55 -0.88
N LYS A 95 16.72 -0.21 -1.27
CA LYS A 95 17.38 1.01 -0.82
C LYS A 95 16.91 2.20 -1.66
N PHE A 96 15.93 2.95 -1.14
CA PHE A 96 15.41 4.15 -1.77
C PHE A 96 16.12 5.42 -1.31
N ASP A 97 16.20 6.41 -2.19
CA ASP A 97 16.23 7.82 -1.79
C ASP A 97 14.82 8.23 -1.31
N TYR A 98 14.67 8.35 0.00
CA TYR A 98 13.40 8.72 0.62
C TYR A 98 12.99 10.16 0.34
N ASN A 99 13.93 11.07 0.10
CA ASN A 99 13.58 12.44 -0.26
C ASN A 99 12.90 12.46 -1.63
N LEU A 100 13.45 11.73 -2.59
CA LEU A 100 12.87 11.59 -3.94
C LEU A 100 11.46 10.96 -3.88
N LEU A 101 11.28 9.92 -3.07
CA LEU A 101 9.96 9.30 -2.89
C LEU A 101 8.95 10.29 -2.29
N LEU A 102 9.34 11.03 -1.24
CA LEU A 102 8.48 12.01 -0.59
C LEU A 102 8.09 13.13 -1.55
N GLU A 103 9.03 13.67 -2.32
CA GLU A 103 8.75 14.69 -3.34
C GLU A 103 7.76 14.18 -4.39
N SER A 104 7.91 12.93 -4.83
CA SER A 104 6.97 12.32 -5.77
C SER A 104 5.57 12.19 -5.19
N ILE A 105 5.44 11.75 -3.93
CA ILE A 105 4.15 11.62 -3.23
C ILE A 105 3.50 13.00 -3.04
N ILE A 106 4.27 14.00 -2.62
CA ILE A 106 3.79 15.38 -2.44
C ILE A 106 3.29 15.94 -3.77
N ASN A 107 4.05 15.76 -4.85
CA ASN A 107 3.69 16.27 -6.17
C ASN A 107 2.38 15.68 -6.70
N ASP A 108 2.17 14.38 -6.48
CA ASP A 108 0.94 13.68 -6.86
C ASP A 108 -0.27 14.15 -6.03
N LYS A 109 -0.05 14.40 -4.73
CA LYS A 109 -1.11 14.78 -3.77
C LYS A 109 -1.11 16.25 -3.38
N LYS A 110 -0.63 17.13 -4.26
CA LYS A 110 -0.48 18.60 -4.05
C LYS A 110 -1.73 19.31 -3.50
N ARG A 111 -2.92 18.75 -3.68
CA ARG A 111 -4.19 19.32 -3.20
C ARG A 111 -4.41 19.14 -1.70
N GLU A 112 -3.69 18.24 -1.01
CA GLU A 112 -3.92 17.93 0.42
C GLU A 112 -3.09 18.80 1.40
N GLN A 113 -2.29 19.75 0.88
CA GLN A 113 -1.49 20.85 1.49
C GLN A 113 -0.68 20.59 2.78
N GLU A 114 -1.23 19.97 3.82
CA GLU A 114 -0.56 19.75 5.12
C GLU A 114 -0.48 18.27 5.55
N SER A 115 -1.38 17.42 5.03
CA SER A 115 -1.43 16.01 5.38
C SER A 115 -1.73 15.17 4.16
N ILE A 116 -1.23 13.94 4.13
CA ILE A 116 -1.43 13.04 3.01
C ILE A 116 -2.26 11.86 3.47
N SER A 117 -3.29 11.51 2.70
CA SER A 117 -4.11 10.33 2.95
C SER A 117 -3.36 9.06 2.55
N PHE A 118 -3.10 8.19 3.52
CA PHE A 118 -2.55 6.85 3.33
C PHE A 118 -3.58 5.79 3.65
N ILE A 119 -3.48 4.64 2.97
CA ILE A 119 -4.25 3.45 3.32
C ILE A 119 -3.36 2.58 4.19
N LEU A 120 -3.77 2.39 5.44
CA LEU A 120 -3.08 1.58 6.45
C LEU A 120 -3.97 0.44 6.91
N LEU A 121 -3.38 -0.59 7.53
CA LEU A 121 -4.13 -1.70 8.09
C LEU A 121 -4.47 -1.44 9.57
N GLN A 122 -5.71 -1.76 9.96
CA GLN A 122 -6.13 -1.91 11.36
C GLN A 122 -6.02 -3.37 11.83
N LYS A 123 -6.14 -4.32 10.91
CA LYS A 123 -5.82 -5.74 11.05
C LYS A 123 -5.78 -6.36 9.66
N ILE A 124 -5.35 -7.62 9.55
CA ILE A 124 -5.46 -8.34 8.28
C ILE A 124 -6.95 -8.41 7.88
N GLY A 125 -7.24 -7.97 6.65
CA GLY A 125 -8.60 -7.87 6.13
C GLY A 125 -9.33 -6.56 6.41
N GLU A 126 -8.77 -5.64 7.20
CA GLU A 126 -9.40 -4.34 7.50
C GLU A 126 -8.41 -3.18 7.31
N ALA A 127 -8.71 -2.33 6.33
CA ALA A 127 -7.92 -1.14 6.00
C ALA A 127 -8.67 0.14 6.36
N LYS A 128 -7.92 1.16 6.78
CA LYS A 128 -8.43 2.50 7.06
C LYS A 128 -7.69 3.57 6.26
N ILE A 129 -8.37 4.68 6.04
CA ILE A 129 -7.77 5.90 5.53
C ILE A 129 -7.20 6.67 6.73
N GLU A 130 -5.91 6.93 6.72
CA GLU A 130 -5.21 7.69 7.74
C GLU A 130 -4.59 8.93 7.11
N LYS A 131 -4.83 10.11 7.69
CA LYS A 131 -4.10 11.32 7.33
C LYS A 131 -2.80 11.38 8.11
N ILE A 132 -1.67 11.43 7.41
CA ILE A 132 -0.34 11.51 8.00
C ILE A 132 0.30 12.84 7.59
N THR A 133 0.82 13.60 8.55
CA THR A 133 1.53 14.84 8.25
C THR A 133 2.90 14.55 7.62
N LEU A 134 3.43 15.48 6.82
CA LEU A 134 4.77 15.31 6.24
C LEU A 134 5.87 15.12 7.29
N LYS A 135 5.72 15.78 8.45
CA LYS A 135 6.65 15.66 9.58
C LYS A 135 6.63 14.24 10.17
N GLU A 136 5.43 13.72 10.43
CA GLU A 136 5.25 12.36 10.95
C GLU A 136 5.73 11.31 9.95
N LEU A 137 5.43 11.50 8.66
CA LEU A 137 5.86 10.61 7.60
C LEU A 137 7.40 10.50 7.53
N LYS A 138 8.11 11.63 7.64
CA LYS A 138 9.58 11.64 7.68
C LYS A 138 10.12 10.87 8.88
N SER A 139 9.56 11.05 10.07
CA SER A 139 10.02 10.31 11.26
C SER A 139 9.80 8.81 11.16
N LEU A 140 8.74 8.37 10.49
CA LEU A 140 8.41 6.94 10.41
C LEU A 140 9.25 6.18 9.36
N ILE A 141 9.72 6.89 8.32
CA ILE A 141 10.36 6.29 7.14
C ILE A 141 11.89 6.41 7.15
N ILE A 142 12.46 7.41 7.82
CA ILE A 142 13.92 7.69 7.79
C ILE A 142 14.72 6.87 8.84
N GLU A 143 14.08 5.94 9.56
CA GLU A 143 14.73 4.91 10.40
C GLU A 143 14.93 3.58 9.67
#